data_AF-A0A2M8CCE6-F1
#
_entry.id   AF-A0A2M8CCE6-F1
#
_cell.length_a   1.000
_cell.length_b   1.000
_cell.length_c   1.000
_cell.angle_alpha   90.00
_cell.angle_beta   90.00
_cell.angle_gamma   90.00
#
_symmetry.space_group_name_H-M   'P 1'
#
loop_
_entity.id
_entity.type
_entity.pdbx_description
1 polymer ?
#
loop_
_entity_poly.entity_id
_entity_poly.type
_entity_poly.pdbx_seq_one_letter_code
_entity_poly.pdbx_strand_id
1 'polypeptide(L)'
;MKKFFVFVLVASFAITMQAQHVFNKGSIMFNAGVGGPNNFGYIPTLNFSGEVGVIPTGDIGLVSFGGMVEFQFAQYSYGYLSNNENFARFYFGPRAAWHVHAFDSDLFDAYAGVGAGIIINGESENIRSSTEVHPDIFAGG
;
A
#
# COMPACT_ATOMS: atom_id res chain seq x y z
N MET A 1 -18.34 -30.86 -27.58
CA MET A 1 -17.78 -30.38 -26.29
C MET A 1 -16.43 -29.66 -26.45
N LYS A 2 -15.44 -30.22 -27.17
CA LYS A 2 -14.11 -29.57 -27.33
C LYS A 2 -14.16 -28.14 -27.91
N LYS A 3 -15.04 -27.88 -28.88
CA LYS A 3 -15.20 -26.57 -29.52
C LYS A 3 -15.78 -25.50 -28.58
N PHE A 4 -16.58 -25.90 -27.59
CA PHE A 4 -17.14 -24.99 -26.59
C PHE A 4 -16.06 -24.55 -25.59
N PHE A 5 -15.18 -25.47 -25.19
CA PHE A 5 -14.01 -25.14 -24.36
C PHE A 5 -13.05 -24.17 -25.05
N VAL A 6 -12.77 -24.38 -26.35
CA VAL A 6 -11.93 -23.46 -27.13
C VAL A 6 -12.60 -22.09 -27.27
N PHE A 7 -13.93 -22.05 -27.45
CA PHE A 7 -14.67 -20.79 -27.53
C PHE A 7 -14.64 -20.03 -26.21
N VAL A 8 -14.84 -20.70 -25.07
CA VAL A 8 -14.73 -20.11 -23.73
C VAL A 8 -13.31 -19.61 -23.47
N LEU A 9 -12.29 -20.39 -23.85
CA LEU A 9 -10.89 -20.03 -23.71
C LEU A 9 -10.54 -18.79 -24.55
N VAL A 10 -10.94 -18.75 -25.82
CA VAL A 10 -10.69 -17.61 -26.71
C VAL A 10 -11.48 -16.37 -26.27
N ALA A 11 -12.71 -16.54 -25.79
CA ALA A 11 -13.51 -15.45 -25.23
C ALA A 11 -12.91 -14.88 -23.94
N SER A 12 -12.28 -15.72 -23.10
CA SER A 12 -11.57 -15.24 -21.91
C SER A 12 -10.29 -14.46 -22.22
N PHE A 13 -9.67 -14.71 -23.38
CA PHE A 13 -8.50 -13.94 -23.84
C PHE A 13 -8.86 -12.70 -24.66
N ALA A 14 -10.12 -12.55 -25.09
CA ALA A 14 -10.55 -11.42 -25.92
C ALA A 14 -10.80 -10.11 -25.14
N ILE A 15 -10.69 -10.13 -23.81
CA ILE A 15 -10.99 -8.97 -22.93
C ILE A 15 -9.74 -8.08 -22.69
N THR A 16 -8.55 -8.46 -23.15
CA THR A 16 -7.29 -7.80 -22.76
C THR A 16 -6.71 -6.83 -23.80
N MET A 17 -7.53 -6.07 -24.54
CA MET A 17 -7.02 -5.14 -25.57
C MET A 17 -7.63 -3.73 -25.50
N GLN A 18 -7.83 -3.21 -24.29
CA GLN A 18 -7.82 -1.77 -24.07
C GLN A 18 -6.74 -1.51 -23.04
N ALA A 19 -5.78 -0.64 -23.35
CA ALA A 19 -4.90 -0.08 -22.32
C ALA A 19 -5.82 0.60 -21.31
N GLN A 20 -6.09 -0.10 -20.22
CA GLN A 20 -7.05 0.29 -19.22
C GLN A 20 -6.21 0.45 -17.98
N HIS A 21 -6.02 1.71 -17.57
CA HIS A 21 -5.28 2.05 -16.36
C HIS A 21 -5.63 1.06 -15.24
N VAL A 22 -4.60 0.58 -14.53
CA VAL A 22 -4.75 -0.43 -13.47
C VAL A 22 -5.85 -0.06 -12.48
N PHE A 23 -6.00 1.25 -12.22
CA PHE A 23 -7.02 1.79 -11.35
C PHE A 23 -7.90 2.86 -12.00
N ASN A 24 -9.22 2.68 -11.89
CA ASN A 24 -10.22 3.60 -12.41
C ASN A 24 -11.24 3.99 -11.34
N LYS A 25 -12.00 5.05 -11.61
CA LYS A 25 -13.08 5.49 -10.73
C LYS A 25 -14.08 4.37 -10.50
N GLY A 26 -14.44 4.13 -9.25
CA GLY A 26 -15.36 3.09 -8.82
C GLY A 26 -14.73 1.71 -8.68
N SER A 27 -13.49 1.51 -9.13
CA SER A 27 -12.75 0.28 -8.88
C SER A 27 -12.35 0.21 -7.41
N ILE A 28 -12.26 -1.02 -6.91
CA ILE A 28 -11.61 -1.34 -5.62
C ILE A 28 -10.24 -1.92 -5.95
N MET A 29 -9.21 -1.46 -5.25
CA MET A 29 -7.84 -1.96 -5.37
C MET A 29 -7.34 -2.41 -4.00
N PHE A 30 -6.60 -3.51 -4.00
CA PHE A 30 -5.87 -3.97 -2.83
C PHE A 30 -4.38 -3.95 -3.16
N ASN A 31 -3.60 -3.32 -2.29
CA ASN A 31 -2.15 -3.27 -2.41
C ASN A 31 -1.53 -4.05 -1.26
N ALA A 32 -0.45 -4.75 -1.55
CA ALA A 32 0.40 -5.37 -0.54
C ALA A 32 1.86 -5.06 -0.91
N GLY A 33 2.66 -4.65 0.06
CA GLY A 33 3.99 -4.15 -0.22
C GLY A 33 4.96 -4.30 0.93
N VAL A 34 6.22 -4.05 0.58
CA VAL A 34 7.32 -3.98 1.53
C VAL A 34 7.84 -2.54 1.52
N GLY A 35 7.64 -1.83 2.62
CA GLY A 35 8.06 -0.45 2.83
C GLY A 35 9.53 -0.31 3.21
N GLY A 36 10.09 0.85 2.88
CA GLY A 36 11.46 1.21 3.23
C GLY A 36 11.68 1.48 4.72
N PRO A 37 12.94 1.68 5.13
CA PRO A 37 13.31 1.92 6.53
C PRO A 37 12.60 3.17 7.09
N ASN A 38 12.05 3.04 8.30
CA ASN A 38 11.45 4.14 9.07
C ASN A 38 12.47 4.63 10.13
N ASN A 39 12.13 5.69 10.87
CA ASN A 39 12.87 6.18 12.04
C ASN A 39 13.15 5.11 13.12
N PHE A 40 12.46 3.97 13.06
CA PHE A 40 12.66 2.81 13.94
C PHE A 40 13.44 1.64 13.27
N GLY A 41 14.41 1.95 12.41
CA GLY A 41 15.43 0.98 11.97
C GLY A 41 15.31 0.43 10.54
N TYR A 42 16.18 -0.54 10.23
CA TYR A 42 16.46 -1.09 8.90
C TYR A 42 15.51 -2.20 8.45
N ILE A 43 14.63 -2.69 9.34
CA ILE A 43 13.77 -3.84 9.02
C ILE A 43 12.58 -3.38 8.16
N PRO A 44 12.30 -4.08 7.04
CA PRO A 44 11.21 -3.73 6.14
C PRO A 44 9.85 -3.76 6.85
N THR A 45 9.01 -2.79 6.50
CA THR A 45 7.61 -2.74 6.93
C THR A 45 6.77 -3.54 5.95
N LEU A 46 5.90 -4.41 6.42
CA LEU A 46 4.88 -5.03 5.57
C LEU A 46 3.63 -4.15 5.60
N ASN A 47 3.11 -3.76 4.45
CA ASN A 47 1.89 -2.97 4.35
C ASN A 47 0.82 -3.71 3.52
N PHE A 48 -0.43 -3.46 3.89
CA PHE A 48 -1.60 -3.86 3.12
C PHE A 48 -2.60 -2.72 3.11
N SER A 49 -3.12 -2.36 1.94
CA SER A 49 -4.16 -1.34 1.80
C SER A 49 -5.32 -1.84 0.94
N GLY A 50 -6.49 -1.26 1.19
CA GLY A 50 -7.67 -1.40 0.36
C GLY A 50 -8.26 -0.03 0.08
N GLU A 51 -8.45 0.30 -1.20
CA GLU A 51 -8.81 1.64 -1.66
C GLU A 51 -9.90 1.60 -2.72
N VAL A 52 -10.73 2.64 -2.75
CA VAL A 52 -11.69 2.90 -3.82
C VAL A 52 -11.24 4.12 -4.61
N GLY A 53 -11.26 4.01 -5.93
CA GLY A 53 -11.02 5.12 -6.84
C GLY A 53 -12.21 6.08 -6.86
N VAL A 54 -12.01 7.36 -6.53
CA VAL A 54 -13.13 8.31 -6.32
C VAL A 54 -13.09 9.50 -7.28
N ILE A 55 -11.96 10.22 -7.34
CA ILE A 55 -11.88 11.52 -8.02
C ILE A 55 -10.91 11.43 -9.20
N PRO A 56 -11.40 11.34 -10.45
CA PRO A 56 -10.54 11.43 -11.62
C PRO A 56 -9.86 12.80 -11.66
N THR A 57 -8.57 12.84 -11.96
CA THR A 57 -7.80 14.07 -12.11
C THR A 57 -7.49 14.37 -13.58
N GLY A 58 -8.45 14.07 -14.45
CA GLY A 58 -8.25 14.07 -15.91
C GLY A 58 -7.38 12.89 -16.35
N ASP A 59 -6.63 13.08 -17.43
CA ASP A 59 -5.75 12.04 -18.01
C ASP A 59 -4.49 11.77 -17.17
N ILE A 60 -4.29 12.52 -16.08
CA ILE A 60 -3.08 12.44 -15.25
C ILE A 60 -3.21 11.33 -14.19
N GLY A 61 -4.42 10.98 -13.78
CA GLY A 61 -4.58 10.00 -12.69
C GLY A 61 -5.94 9.99 -11.99
N LEU A 62 -5.93 9.40 -10.79
CA LEU A 62 -7.10 9.17 -9.96
C LEU A 62 -6.76 9.31 -8.48
N VAL A 63 -7.54 10.09 -7.74
CA VAL A 63 -7.49 10.09 -6.28
C VAL A 63 -8.39 9.00 -5.73
N SER A 64 -7.84 8.25 -4.78
CA SER A 64 -8.48 7.16 -4.08
C SER A 64 -8.53 7.42 -2.58
N PHE A 65 -9.49 6.77 -1.91
CA PHE A 65 -9.62 6.78 -0.46
C PHE A 65 -9.77 5.36 0.04
N GLY A 66 -9.19 5.08 1.20
CA GLY A 66 -9.22 3.74 1.75
C GLY A 66 -8.63 3.65 3.14
N GLY A 67 -8.24 2.44 3.49
CA GLY A 67 -7.55 2.13 4.74
C GLY A 67 -6.26 1.39 4.47
N MET A 68 -5.35 1.46 5.44
CA MET A 68 -4.09 0.73 5.43
C MET A 68 -3.84 0.12 6.80
N VAL A 69 -3.19 -1.03 6.78
CA VAL A 69 -2.55 -1.64 7.93
C VAL A 69 -1.08 -1.87 7.61
N GLU A 70 -0.23 -1.68 8.60
CA GLU A 70 1.19 -1.97 8.48
C GLU A 70 1.69 -2.73 9.70
N PHE A 71 2.68 -3.57 9.46
CA PHE A 71 3.38 -4.31 10.48
C PHE A 71 4.88 -4.17 10.29
N GLN A 72 5.58 -3.87 11.38
CA GLN A 72 7.03 -3.73 11.39
C GLN A 72 7.61 -4.38 12.65
N PHE A 73 8.75 -5.06 12.51
CA PHE A 73 9.64 -5.30 13.65
C PHE A 73 10.56 -4.08 13.77
N ALA A 74 10.17 -3.17 14.66
CA ALA A 74 10.87 -1.92 14.88
C ALA A 74 12.08 -2.13 15.79
N GLN A 75 13.14 -1.36 15.56
CA GLN A 75 14.38 -1.33 16.33
C GLN A 75 14.62 0.10 16.82
N TYR A 76 14.88 0.28 18.11
CA TYR A 76 15.20 1.60 18.64
C TYR A 76 16.63 1.99 18.25
N SER A 77 16.79 3.09 17.51
CA SER A 77 18.09 3.65 17.15
C SER A 77 18.23 5.05 17.73
N TYR A 78 19.29 5.29 18.52
CA TYR A 78 19.66 6.62 18.99
C TYR A 78 21.00 7.01 18.37
N GLY A 79 20.96 7.80 17.29
CA GLY A 79 22.16 8.16 16.51
C GLY A 79 22.73 6.98 15.73
N TYR A 80 24.05 6.74 15.84
CA TYR A 80 24.73 5.61 15.18
C TYR A 80 24.70 4.31 15.99
N LEU A 81 24.10 4.32 17.19
CA LEU A 81 23.98 3.16 18.06
C LEU A 81 22.57 2.56 17.87
N SER A 82 22.52 1.50 17.06
CA SER A 82 21.33 0.66 16.94
C SER A 82 21.29 -0.26 18.16
N ASN A 83 20.33 -0.09 19.07
CA ASN A 83 20.11 -1.07 20.12
C ASN A 83 19.52 -2.32 19.49
N ASN A 84 20.00 -3.52 19.82
CA ASN A 84 19.47 -4.79 19.29
C ASN A 84 18.06 -5.15 19.79
N GLU A 85 17.39 -4.22 20.46
CA GLU A 85 16.04 -4.41 20.98
C GLU A 85 15.02 -4.19 19.87
N ASN A 86 14.34 -5.28 19.54
CA ASN A 86 13.26 -5.29 18.58
C ASN A 86 11.91 -5.31 19.31
N PHE A 87 10.93 -4.63 18.74
CA PHE A 87 9.55 -4.65 19.20
C PHE A 87 8.58 -4.70 18.02
N ALA A 88 7.43 -5.31 18.22
CA ALA A 88 6.37 -5.34 17.21
C ALA A 88 5.69 -3.96 17.13
N ARG A 89 5.50 -3.43 15.93
CA ARG A 89 4.81 -2.17 15.69
C ARG A 89 3.70 -2.39 14.67
N PHE A 90 2.50 -1.95 15.00
CA PHE A 90 1.34 -2.05 14.12
C PHE A 90 0.80 -0.65 13.84
N TYR A 91 0.54 -0.34 12.58
CA TYR A 91 -0.20 0.85 12.16
C TYR A 91 -1.53 0.41 11.57
N PHE A 92 -2.59 1.17 11.83
CA PHE A 92 -3.81 1.10 11.03
C PHE A 92 -4.48 2.46 10.96
N GLY A 93 -4.99 2.82 9.78
CA GLY A 93 -5.65 4.11 9.60
C GLY A 93 -6.21 4.34 8.21
N PRO A 94 -7.04 5.38 8.05
CA PRO A 94 -7.43 5.88 6.74
C PRO A 94 -6.24 6.42 5.94
N ARG A 95 -6.36 6.36 4.61
CA ARG A 95 -5.43 6.97 3.66
C ARG A 95 -6.15 7.55 2.45
N ALA A 96 -5.48 8.50 1.81
CA ALA A 96 -5.81 9.00 0.49
C ALA A 96 -4.56 8.90 -0.40
N ALA A 97 -4.71 8.38 -1.61
CA ALA A 97 -3.61 8.25 -2.55
C ALA A 97 -3.98 8.83 -3.91
N TRP A 98 -2.99 9.39 -4.60
CA TRP A 98 -3.10 9.79 -5.99
C TRP A 98 -2.32 8.80 -6.84
N HIS A 99 -3.04 8.05 -7.67
CA HIS A 99 -2.52 7.07 -8.61
C HIS A 99 -2.28 7.77 -9.94
N VAL A 100 -1.04 7.74 -10.43
CA VAL A 100 -0.67 8.43 -11.66
C VAL A 100 -0.84 7.50 -12.84
N HIS A 101 -1.58 7.96 -13.84
CA HIS A 101 -1.71 7.30 -15.13
C HIS A 101 -0.49 7.59 -16.02
N ALA A 102 0.71 7.60 -15.44
CA ALA A 102 1.96 7.97 -16.10
C ALA A 102 2.52 6.87 -17.00
N PHE A 103 2.07 5.63 -16.81
CA PHE A 103 2.52 4.48 -17.58
C PHE A 103 1.37 3.93 -18.41
N ASP A 104 1.64 3.69 -19.70
CA ASP A 104 0.77 2.87 -20.56
C ASP A 104 0.95 1.39 -20.21
N SER A 105 0.63 1.04 -18.95
CA SER A 105 0.77 -0.30 -18.40
C SER A 105 -0.49 -0.68 -17.63
N ASP A 106 -0.98 -1.88 -17.91
CA ASP A 106 -2.05 -2.50 -17.14
C ASP A 106 -1.49 -3.32 -15.95
N LEU A 107 -0.18 -3.23 -15.68
CA LEU A 107 0.52 -4.00 -14.64
C LEU A 107 1.11 -3.15 -13.51
N PHE A 108 1.61 -1.95 -13.84
CA PHE A 108 2.29 -1.08 -12.89
C PHE A 108 1.52 0.22 -12.73
N ASP A 109 1.39 0.66 -11.48
CA ASP A 109 0.70 1.89 -11.12
C ASP A 109 1.47 2.58 -10.02
N ALA A 110 2.06 3.75 -10.31
CA ALA A 110 2.73 4.52 -9.29
C ALA A 110 1.72 5.40 -8.55
N TYR A 111 1.89 5.54 -7.25
CA TYR A 111 1.04 6.39 -6.45
C TYR A 111 1.82 7.01 -5.29
N ALA A 112 1.32 8.15 -4.82
CA ALA A 112 1.77 8.77 -3.58
C ALA A 112 0.56 9.26 -2.79
N GLY A 113 0.69 9.31 -1.47
CA GLY A 113 -0.45 9.64 -0.64
C GLY A 113 -0.08 10.02 0.78
N VAL A 114 -1.15 10.32 1.51
CA VAL A 114 -1.10 10.72 2.90
C VAL A 114 -2.12 9.93 3.70
N GLY A 115 -1.80 9.69 4.96
CA GLY A 115 -2.66 8.99 5.90
C GLY A 115 -2.55 9.61 7.29
N ALA A 116 -3.44 9.16 8.16
CA ALA A 116 -3.29 9.34 9.59
C ALA A 116 -3.89 8.11 10.27
N GLY A 117 -3.21 7.57 11.26
CA GLY A 117 -3.62 6.32 11.87
C GLY A 117 -3.20 6.19 13.31
N ILE A 118 -3.57 5.06 13.88
CA ILE A 118 -3.18 4.66 15.23
C ILE A 118 -2.00 3.69 15.10
N ILE A 119 -0.97 3.94 15.88
CA ILE A 119 0.18 3.07 16.03
C ILE A 119 0.11 2.41 17.39
N ILE A 120 0.33 1.10 17.41
CA ILE A 120 0.49 0.31 18.63
C ILE A 120 1.93 -0.20 18.62
N ASN A 121 2.73 0.30 19.55
CA ASN A 121 4.07 -0.20 19.82
C ASN A 121 3.98 -1.29 20.89
N GLY A 122 4.57 -2.44 20.59
CA GLY A 122 4.76 -3.54 21.51
C GLY A 122 5.81 -3.21 22.58
N GLU A 123 5.83 -4.03 23.62
CA GLU A 123 6.79 -3.91 24.71
C GLU A 123 8.10 -4.66 24.38
N SER A 124 9.22 -4.12 24.87
CA SER A 124 10.54 -4.75 24.88
C SER A 124 11.23 -4.41 26.21
N GLU A 125 12.43 -4.93 26.46
CA GLU A 125 13.11 -4.81 27.76
C GLU A 125 13.24 -3.35 28.23
N ASN A 126 13.51 -2.40 27.32
CA ASN A 126 13.59 -0.97 27.64
C ASN A 126 12.48 -0.11 27.00
N ILE A 127 11.51 -0.72 26.31
CA ILE A 127 10.45 -0.01 25.57
C ILE A 127 9.11 -0.39 26.15
N ARG A 128 8.39 0.58 26.71
CA ARG A 128 7.00 0.37 27.14
C ARG A 128 6.08 0.39 25.94
N SER A 129 5.02 -0.42 26.00
CA SER A 129 3.95 -0.34 25.01
C SER A 129 3.33 1.07 25.00
N SER A 130 3.08 1.59 23.80
CA SER A 130 2.41 2.87 23.61
C SER A 130 1.39 2.81 22.46
N THR A 131 0.38 3.67 22.56
CA THR A 131 -0.62 3.87 21.51
C THR A 131 -0.63 5.35 21.14
N GLU A 132 -0.36 5.66 19.88
CA GLU A 132 -0.15 7.03 19.41
C GLU A 132 -0.88 7.27 18.10
N VAL A 133 -1.28 8.53 17.86
CA VAL A 133 -1.78 8.96 16.55
C VAL A 133 -0.59 9.43 15.71
N HIS A 134 -0.49 8.95 14.48
CA HIS A 134 0.63 9.23 13.60
C HIS A 134 0.15 9.71 12.23
N PRO A 135 0.61 10.87 11.74
CA PRO A 135 0.48 11.22 10.33
C PRO A 135 1.41 10.33 9.49
N ASP A 136 0.97 9.99 8.29
CA ASP A 136 1.71 9.11 7.39
C ASP A 136 1.80 9.72 5.99
N ILE A 137 2.94 9.50 5.33
CA ILE A 137 3.22 9.91 3.95
C ILE A 137 3.90 8.73 3.28
N PHE A 138 3.37 8.30 2.14
CA PHE A 138 3.86 7.12 1.44
C PHE A 138 3.90 7.33 -0.07
N ALA A 139 4.71 6.50 -0.73
CA ALA A 139 4.71 6.31 -2.17
C ALA A 139 4.87 4.81 -2.47
N GLY A 140 4.25 4.36 -3.56
CA GLY A 140 4.28 2.96 -4.02
C GLY A 140 4.22 2.88 -5.54
N GLY A 141 4.48 1.67 -6.06
CA GLY A 141 4.51 1.37 -7.49
C GLY A 141 4.69 -0.11 -7.77
#